data_AF-A0A1I7I8P0-F1
#
_entry.id   AF-A0A1I7I8P0-F1
#
_cell.length_a   1.000
_cell.length_b   1.000
_cell.length_c   1.000
_cell.angle_alpha   90.00
_cell.angle_beta   90.00
_cell.angle_gamma   90.00
#
_symmetry.space_group_name_H-M   'P 1'
#
loop_
_entity.id
_entity.type
_entity.pdbx_description
1 polymer ?
#
loop_
_entity_poly.entity_id
_entity_poly.type
_entity_poly.pdbx_seq_one_letter_code
_entity_poly.pdbx_strand_id
1 'polypeptide(L)'
;MAIALLLAAGCGGGMGADVSAAGQQDYGTTKQMVVDILHSAEGRGAIAEALRDPSTKQKLALSEMDVAQALEKQLQSQKNQSFLAQQVKDPQFAATLAKSIQPELMQMQKQLLKDPQYQKDMLVLLKSPEFSQHLQGLMQTPEFRGQIMKVMTDALQTPSFRTQFEDALKRAVADSIQQMSGKSGQGQNQGGTGGSQGGGQGGR
;
A
#
# COMPACT_ATOMS: atom_id res chain seq x y z
N MET A 1 -83.12 -20.78 70.26
CA MET A 1 -83.60 -22.07 69.69
C MET A 1 -82.36 -22.87 69.35
N ALA A 2 -81.89 -23.75 70.24
CA ALA A 2 -82.33 -25.15 70.40
C ALA A 2 -81.84 -26.00 69.19
N ILE A 3 -80.73 -26.76 69.36
CA ILE A 3 -80.68 -28.23 69.63
C ILE A 3 -80.94 -29.02 68.31
N ALA A 4 -80.23 -30.05 67.84
CA ALA A 4 -79.32 -31.11 68.32
C ALA A 4 -78.44 -31.54 67.11
N LEU A 5 -77.18 -32.01 67.20
CA LEU A 5 -76.63 -33.23 67.81
C LEU A 5 -77.05 -34.59 67.18
N LEU A 6 -76.06 -35.23 66.51
CA LEU A 6 -75.62 -36.64 66.65
C LEU A 6 -76.09 -37.78 65.67
N LEU A 7 -75.06 -38.39 65.04
CA LEU A 7 -74.77 -39.83 64.74
C LEU A 7 -75.28 -40.58 63.47
N ALA A 8 -74.26 -40.99 62.69
CA ALA A 8 -73.84 -42.38 62.38
C ALA A 8 -74.45 -43.22 61.22
N ALA A 9 -73.52 -43.62 60.34
CA ALA A 9 -73.23 -44.97 59.80
C ALA A 9 -74.08 -45.59 58.65
N GLY A 10 -73.35 -45.95 57.58
CA GLY A 10 -73.67 -46.97 56.55
C GLY A 10 -73.64 -46.39 55.11
N CYS A 11 -73.03 -46.97 54.07
CA CYS A 11 -72.25 -48.19 53.84
C CYS A 11 -71.67 -48.08 52.40
N GLY A 12 -70.45 -48.58 52.13
CA GLY A 12 -70.10 -49.15 50.81
C GLY A 12 -69.15 -48.39 49.87
N GLY A 13 -67.84 -48.66 50.01
CA GLY A 13 -66.99 -49.05 48.87
C GLY A 13 -66.28 -47.95 48.05
N GLY A 14 -64.95 -47.89 48.21
CA GLY A 14 -64.05 -47.70 47.06
C GLY A 14 -63.09 -46.49 47.11
N MET A 15 -61.84 -46.80 47.44
CA MET A 15 -60.60 -46.14 47.03
C MET A 15 -60.26 -44.77 47.64
N GLY A 16 -59.24 -44.78 48.50
CA GLY A 16 -58.60 -43.60 49.05
C GLY A 16 -57.92 -42.73 47.99
N ALA A 17 -58.13 -41.42 48.12
CA ALA A 17 -57.34 -40.41 47.44
C ALA A 17 -56.10 -40.11 48.32
N ASP A 18 -54.98 -40.74 47.98
CA ASP A 18 -53.66 -40.27 48.36
C ASP A 18 -53.33 -39.05 47.46
N VAL A 19 -53.42 -37.86 48.04
CA VAL A 19 -52.81 -36.64 47.49
C VAL A 19 -51.53 -36.44 48.28
N SER A 20 -50.43 -37.14 47.93
CA SER A 20 -49.06 -36.77 48.34
C SER A 20 -47.94 -37.55 47.61
N ALA A 21 -48.10 -37.98 46.36
CA ALA A 21 -47.00 -38.60 45.58
C ALA A 21 -47.02 -38.36 44.05
N ALA A 22 -47.89 -37.49 43.52
CA ALA A 22 -48.08 -37.31 42.07
C ALA A 22 -47.12 -36.30 41.41
N GLY A 23 -46.44 -35.42 42.17
CA GLY A 23 -45.69 -34.29 41.60
C GLY A 23 -44.35 -34.64 40.93
N GLN A 24 -43.72 -35.76 41.29
CA GLN A 24 -42.35 -36.10 40.83
C GLN A 24 -42.34 -36.93 39.53
N GLN A 25 -43.34 -37.81 39.31
CA GLN A 25 -43.48 -38.59 38.08
C GLN A 25 -44.05 -37.76 36.92
N ASP A 26 -44.89 -36.76 37.22
CA ASP A 26 -45.45 -35.86 36.21
C ASP A 26 -44.40 -34.93 35.61
N TYR A 27 -43.40 -34.49 36.39
CA TYR A 27 -42.38 -33.57 35.89
C TYR A 27 -41.47 -34.20 34.82
N GLY A 28 -41.09 -35.48 35.00
CA GLY A 28 -40.30 -36.22 34.01
C GLY A 28 -41.05 -36.46 32.71
N THR A 29 -42.32 -36.85 32.81
CA THR A 29 -43.20 -37.07 31.66
C THR A 29 -43.50 -35.76 30.91
N THR A 30 -43.77 -34.68 31.65
CA THR A 30 -43.96 -33.33 31.10
C THR A 30 -42.69 -32.82 30.41
N LYS A 31 -41.51 -33.04 31.01
CA LYS A 31 -40.24 -32.66 30.39
C LYS A 31 -40.01 -33.38 29.07
N GLN A 32 -40.26 -34.70 29.02
CA GLN A 32 -40.11 -35.47 27.80
C GLN A 32 -41.08 -34.99 26.72
N MET A 33 -42.34 -34.74 27.08
CA MET A 33 -43.34 -34.16 26.17
C MET A 33 -42.91 -32.80 25.63
N VAL A 34 -42.37 -31.90 26.46
CA VAL A 34 -41.86 -30.59 26.01
C VAL A 34 -40.66 -30.74 25.08
N VAL A 35 -39.72 -31.64 25.38
CA VAL A 35 -38.57 -31.92 24.52
C VAL A 35 -39.01 -32.48 23.17
N ASP A 36 -39.99 -33.38 23.17
CA ASP A 36 -40.53 -33.98 21.95
C ASP A 36 -41.31 -32.96 21.12
N ILE A 37 -42.05 -32.04 21.75
CA ILE A 37 -42.71 -30.91 21.07
C ILE A 37 -41.67 -29.98 20.45
N LEU A 38 -40.59 -29.62 21.16
CA LEU A 38 -39.52 -28.78 20.62
C LEU A 38 -38.79 -29.44 19.44
N HIS A 39 -38.61 -30.76 19.48
CA HIS A 39 -38.04 -31.54 18.38
C HIS A 39 -39.04 -31.94 17.29
N SER A 40 -40.33 -31.67 17.45
CA SER A 40 -41.33 -31.94 16.43
C SER A 40 -41.17 -30.99 15.23
N ALA A 41 -41.78 -31.34 14.09
CA ALA A 41 -41.83 -30.47 12.93
C ALA A 41 -42.56 -29.15 13.23
N GLU A 42 -43.60 -29.22 14.07
CA GLU A 42 -44.41 -28.08 14.51
C GLU A 42 -43.63 -27.16 15.44
N GLY A 43 -42.88 -27.72 16.41
CA GLY A 43 -42.01 -26.95 17.30
C GLY A 43 -40.89 -26.24 16.55
N ARG A 44 -40.22 -26.92 15.62
CA ARG A 44 -39.23 -26.28 14.72
C ARG A 44 -39.87 -25.19 13.85
N GLY A 45 -41.06 -25.44 13.34
CA GLY A 45 -41.82 -24.47 12.54
C GLY A 45 -42.19 -23.22 13.35
N ALA A 46 -42.67 -23.39 14.57
CA ALA A 46 -43.03 -22.30 15.47
C ALA A 46 -41.82 -21.46 15.88
N ILE A 47 -40.68 -22.10 16.15
CA ILE A 47 -39.42 -21.38 16.43
C ILE A 47 -38.95 -20.62 15.18
N ALA A 48 -38.98 -21.23 14.00
CA ALA A 48 -38.61 -20.57 12.75
C ALA A 48 -39.52 -19.36 12.45
N GLU A 49 -40.81 -19.47 12.74
CA GLU A 49 -41.77 -18.39 12.57
C GLU A 49 -41.56 -17.26 13.59
N ALA A 50 -41.32 -17.61 14.86
CA ALA A 50 -40.96 -16.64 15.88
C ALA A 50 -39.65 -15.91 15.52
N LEU A 51 -38.67 -16.60 14.94
CA LEU A 51 -37.42 -16.02 14.45
C LEU A 51 -37.58 -15.22 13.15
N ARG A 52 -38.72 -15.27 12.46
CA ARG A 52 -39.01 -14.37 11.33
C ARG A 52 -39.44 -12.99 11.80
N ASP A 53 -40.04 -12.89 12.97
CA ASP A 53 -40.45 -11.62 13.59
C ASP A 53 -39.23 -10.73 13.86
N PRO A 54 -39.18 -9.49 13.32
CA PRO A 54 -38.12 -8.52 13.56
C PRO A 54 -37.84 -8.25 15.04
N SER A 55 -38.88 -8.25 15.88
CA SER A 55 -38.77 -7.99 17.31
C SER A 55 -38.07 -9.12 18.07
N THR A 56 -38.23 -10.36 17.61
CA THR A 56 -37.54 -11.54 18.14
C THR A 56 -36.10 -11.62 17.63
N LYS A 57 -35.85 -11.30 16.35
CA LYS A 57 -34.48 -11.23 15.78
C LYS A 57 -33.60 -10.23 16.51
N GLN A 58 -34.16 -9.07 16.87
CA GLN A 58 -33.42 -8.03 17.57
C GLN A 58 -33.12 -8.40 19.04
N LYS A 59 -33.99 -9.19 19.67
CA LYS A 59 -33.81 -9.70 21.04
C LYS A 59 -32.92 -10.95 21.10
N LEU A 60 -32.84 -11.72 20.02
CA LEU A 60 -31.85 -12.78 19.83
C LEU A 60 -30.50 -12.16 19.43
N ALA A 61 -30.03 -11.23 20.25
CA ALA A 61 -28.67 -10.73 20.17
C ALA A 61 -27.74 -11.91 20.45
N LEU A 62 -27.33 -12.59 19.38
CA LEU A 62 -26.14 -13.43 19.37
C LEU A 62 -25.04 -12.61 20.06
N SER A 63 -24.34 -13.20 21.02
CA SER A 63 -23.34 -12.45 21.76
C SER A 63 -22.40 -11.80 20.75
N GLU A 64 -22.11 -10.49 20.92
CA GLU A 64 -21.25 -9.76 19.98
C GLU A 64 -19.90 -10.48 19.78
N MET A 65 -19.47 -11.22 20.80
CA MET A 65 -18.30 -12.09 20.79
C MET A 65 -18.45 -13.29 19.85
N ASP A 66 -19.58 -14.01 19.85
CA ASP A 66 -19.82 -15.13 18.93
C ASP A 66 -19.94 -14.64 17.48
N VAL A 67 -20.57 -13.49 17.27
CA VAL A 67 -20.66 -12.85 15.94
C VAL A 67 -19.29 -12.41 15.45
N ALA A 68 -18.50 -11.77 16.32
CA ALA A 68 -17.14 -11.34 15.99
C ALA A 68 -16.22 -12.53 15.68
N GLN A 69 -16.26 -13.60 16.48
CA GLN A 69 -15.47 -14.81 16.23
C GLN A 69 -15.90 -15.55 14.97
N ALA A 70 -17.22 -15.62 14.69
CA ALA A 70 -17.73 -16.20 13.46
C ALA A 70 -17.28 -15.38 12.25
N LEU A 71 -17.36 -14.05 12.34
CA LEU A 71 -16.92 -13.13 11.30
C LEU A 71 -15.41 -13.23 11.07
N GLU A 72 -14.60 -13.28 12.13
CA GLU A 72 -13.14 -13.42 12.05
C GLU A 72 -12.74 -14.74 11.39
N LYS A 73 -13.30 -15.87 11.86
CA LYS A 73 -13.07 -17.20 11.23
C LYS A 73 -13.47 -17.20 9.77
N GLN A 74 -14.55 -16.51 9.46
CA GLN A 74 -15.06 -16.42 8.10
C GLN A 74 -14.16 -15.55 7.23
N LEU A 75 -13.68 -14.39 7.71
CA LEU A 75 -12.74 -13.53 7.01
C LEU A 75 -11.36 -14.19 6.80
N GLN A 76 -10.89 -14.98 7.76
CA GLN A 76 -9.62 -15.72 7.66
C GLN A 76 -9.71 -16.93 6.72
N SER A 77 -10.91 -17.37 6.34
CA SER A 77 -11.06 -18.50 5.43
C SER A 77 -10.54 -18.17 4.03
N GLN A 78 -9.85 -19.14 3.41
CA GLN A 78 -9.33 -19.05 2.03
C GLN A 78 -10.40 -18.63 1.01
N LYS A 79 -11.64 -19.10 1.20
CA LYS A 79 -12.78 -18.78 0.33
C LYS A 79 -13.12 -17.28 0.36
N ASN A 80 -13.00 -16.64 1.51
CA ASN A 80 -13.29 -15.22 1.64
C ASN A 80 -12.10 -14.31 1.31
N GLN A 81 -10.86 -14.77 1.46
CA GLN A 81 -9.71 -14.06 0.87
C GLN A 81 -9.88 -13.94 -0.65
N SER A 82 -10.33 -15.00 -1.32
CA SER A 82 -10.65 -14.95 -2.75
C SER A 82 -11.81 -14.00 -3.07
N PHE A 83 -12.88 -14.05 -2.28
CA PHE A 83 -14.02 -13.12 -2.43
C PHE A 83 -13.60 -11.66 -2.25
N LEU A 84 -12.85 -11.33 -1.20
CA LEU A 84 -12.32 -9.99 -0.97
C LEU A 84 -11.39 -9.55 -2.09
N ALA A 85 -10.51 -10.43 -2.57
CA ALA A 85 -9.64 -10.14 -3.72
C ALA A 85 -10.42 -9.88 -5.01
N GLN A 86 -11.59 -10.51 -5.19
CA GLN A 86 -12.49 -10.21 -6.30
C GLN A 86 -13.24 -8.89 -6.09
N GLN A 87 -13.69 -8.60 -4.87
CA GLN A 87 -14.38 -7.36 -4.54
C GLN A 87 -13.46 -6.13 -4.65
N VAL A 88 -12.17 -6.25 -4.32
CA VAL A 88 -11.19 -5.17 -4.54
C VAL A 88 -11.02 -4.82 -6.02
N LYS A 89 -11.43 -5.68 -6.96
CA LYS A 89 -11.45 -5.35 -8.39
C LYS A 89 -12.68 -4.55 -8.79
N ASP A 90 -13.72 -4.50 -7.97
CA ASP A 90 -14.87 -3.64 -8.20
C ASP A 90 -14.48 -2.17 -7.94
N PRO A 91 -14.71 -1.26 -8.90
CA PRO A 91 -14.24 0.12 -8.78
C PRO A 91 -14.94 0.92 -7.68
N GLN A 92 -16.20 0.63 -7.36
CA GLN A 92 -16.92 1.34 -6.28
C GLN A 92 -16.40 0.90 -4.91
N PHE A 93 -16.22 -0.41 -4.74
CA PHE A 93 -15.62 -0.96 -3.53
C PHE A 93 -14.17 -0.50 -3.36
N ALA A 94 -13.35 -0.59 -4.40
CA ALA A 94 -11.97 -0.15 -4.41
C ALA A 94 -11.83 1.35 -4.10
N ALA A 95 -12.67 2.20 -4.69
CA ALA A 95 -12.64 3.63 -4.43
C ALA A 95 -13.03 3.97 -2.99
N THR A 96 -14.04 3.29 -2.44
CA THR A 96 -14.47 3.49 -1.05
C THR A 96 -13.40 3.00 -0.07
N LEU A 97 -12.83 1.83 -0.32
CA LEU A 97 -11.72 1.29 0.46
C LEU A 97 -10.48 2.18 0.38
N ALA A 98 -10.11 2.63 -0.82
CA ALA A 98 -8.98 3.52 -1.02
C ALA A 98 -9.16 4.84 -0.25
N LYS A 99 -10.37 5.44 -0.30
CA LYS A 99 -10.69 6.65 0.46
C LYS A 99 -10.61 6.44 1.97
N SER A 100 -11.08 5.29 2.46
CA SER A 100 -11.08 5.02 3.91
C SER A 100 -9.68 4.74 4.45
N ILE A 101 -8.79 4.11 3.68
CA ILE A 101 -7.40 3.83 4.10
C ILE A 101 -6.41 4.92 3.72
N GLN A 102 -6.81 5.91 2.91
CA GLN A 102 -5.93 6.98 2.44
C GLN A 102 -5.17 7.70 3.56
N PRO A 103 -5.80 8.12 4.68
CA PRO A 103 -5.07 8.85 5.71
C PRO A 103 -4.00 7.99 6.39
N GLU A 104 -4.30 6.74 6.74
CA GLU A 104 -3.33 5.79 7.29
C GLU A 104 -2.23 5.47 6.27
N LEU A 105 -2.57 5.29 4.99
CA LEU A 105 -1.60 5.04 3.94
C LEU A 105 -0.64 6.22 3.77
N MET A 106 -1.16 7.46 3.78
CA MET A 106 -0.32 8.67 3.74
C MET A 106 0.57 8.79 4.97
N GLN A 107 0.05 8.43 6.15
CA GLN A 107 0.82 8.45 7.38
C GLN A 107 1.94 7.40 7.35
N MET A 108 1.62 6.17 6.95
CA MET A 108 2.60 5.09 6.76
C MET A 108 3.65 5.49 5.73
N GLN A 109 3.25 6.04 4.59
CA GLN A 109 4.19 6.51 3.55
C GLN A 109 5.14 7.59 4.10
N LYS A 110 4.62 8.55 4.88
CA LYS A 110 5.45 9.58 5.53
C LYS A 110 6.42 8.99 6.56
N GLN A 111 6.03 7.91 7.25
CA GLN A 111 6.91 7.20 8.17
C GLN A 111 7.98 6.41 7.43
N LEU A 112 7.61 5.69 6.36
CA LEU A 112 8.55 4.97 5.51
C LEU A 112 9.58 5.91 4.88
N LEU A 113 9.19 7.13 4.47
CA LEU A 113 10.17 8.11 3.96
C LEU A 113 11.25 8.50 4.98
N LYS A 114 10.98 8.35 6.28
CA LYS A 114 11.95 8.59 7.37
C LYS A 114 12.75 7.34 7.72
N ASP A 115 12.34 6.18 7.22
CA ASP A 115 13.00 4.91 7.48
C ASP A 115 14.32 4.80 6.69
N PRO A 116 15.45 4.44 7.33
CA PRO A 116 16.74 4.35 6.65
C PRO A 116 16.79 3.30 5.54
N GLN A 117 16.03 2.20 5.64
CA GLN A 117 16.01 1.16 4.63
C GLN A 117 15.22 1.64 3.40
N TYR A 118 14.05 2.22 3.61
CA TYR A 118 13.28 2.82 2.51
C TYR A 118 14.05 3.94 1.79
N GLN A 119 14.80 4.76 2.54
CA GLN A 119 15.67 5.78 1.95
C GLN A 119 16.77 5.17 1.07
N LYS A 120 17.39 4.06 1.48
CA LYS A 120 18.39 3.35 0.66
C LYS A 120 17.76 2.84 -0.64
N ASP A 121 16.59 2.23 -0.55
CA ASP A 121 15.90 1.70 -1.72
C ASP A 121 15.47 2.84 -2.67
N MET A 122 15.06 3.97 -2.11
CA MET A 122 14.76 5.18 -2.89
C MET A 122 16.03 5.79 -3.54
N LEU A 123 17.20 5.71 -2.90
CA LEU A 123 18.47 6.11 -3.52
C LEU A 123 18.86 5.20 -4.70
N VAL A 124 18.52 3.91 -4.66
CA VAL A 124 18.70 3.01 -5.80
C VAL A 124 17.81 3.47 -6.96
N LEU A 125 16.55 3.80 -6.68
CA LEU A 125 15.62 4.34 -7.68
C LEU A 125 16.12 5.67 -8.27
N LEU A 126 16.65 6.58 -7.46
CA LEU A 126 17.21 7.86 -7.93
C LEU A 126 18.49 7.68 -8.76
N LYS A 127 19.17 6.54 -8.65
CA LYS A 127 20.33 6.20 -9.49
C LYS A 127 19.94 5.48 -10.77
N SER A 128 18.64 5.32 -11.05
CA SER A 128 18.21 4.66 -12.28
C SER A 128 18.64 5.46 -13.53
N PRO A 129 18.87 4.78 -14.66
CA PRO A 129 19.18 5.45 -15.92
C PRO A 129 18.11 6.45 -16.35
N GLU A 130 16.83 6.15 -16.09
CA GLU A 130 15.68 6.99 -16.44
C GLU A 130 15.70 8.30 -15.65
N PHE A 131 15.94 8.22 -14.33
CA PHE A 131 16.08 9.42 -13.51
C PHE A 131 17.31 10.23 -13.90
N SER A 132 18.42 9.55 -14.23
CA SER A 132 19.64 10.20 -14.70
C SER A 132 19.43 10.94 -16.02
N GLN A 133 18.70 10.36 -16.97
CA GLN A 133 18.33 11.03 -18.22
C GLN A 133 17.42 12.24 -17.96
N HIS A 134 16.46 12.11 -17.05
CA HIS A 134 15.62 13.24 -16.66
C HIS A 134 16.46 14.38 -16.06
N LEU A 135 17.39 14.06 -15.16
CA LEU A 135 18.32 15.03 -14.57
C LEU A 135 19.23 15.68 -15.62
N GLN A 136 19.73 14.90 -16.59
CA GLN A 136 20.50 15.44 -17.71
C GLN A 136 19.68 16.40 -18.57
N GLY A 137 18.40 16.09 -18.81
CA GLY A 137 17.47 17.00 -19.48
C GLY A 137 17.30 18.32 -18.71
N LEU A 138 17.14 18.25 -17.39
CA LEU A 138 17.06 19.43 -16.52
C LEU A 138 18.34 20.27 -16.56
N MET A 139 19.52 19.64 -16.58
CA MET A 139 20.78 20.38 -16.68
C MET A 139 20.96 21.12 -18.02
N GLN A 140 20.24 20.71 -19.05
CA GLN A 140 20.29 21.33 -20.37
C GLN A 140 19.25 22.44 -20.55
N THR A 141 18.38 22.68 -19.56
CA THR A 141 17.38 23.74 -19.67
C THR A 141 18.04 25.12 -19.65
N PRO A 142 17.44 26.13 -20.32
CA PRO A 142 17.96 27.49 -20.33
C PRO A 142 18.16 28.07 -18.92
N GLU A 143 17.28 27.74 -17.98
CA GLU A 143 17.35 28.22 -16.59
C GLU A 143 18.59 27.67 -15.88
N PHE A 144 18.86 26.37 -16.01
CA PHE A 144 20.03 25.75 -15.41
C PHE A 144 21.32 26.22 -16.08
N ARG A 145 21.32 26.35 -17.42
CA ARG A 145 22.44 26.94 -18.16
C ARG A 145 22.71 28.38 -17.74
N GLY A 146 21.68 29.17 -17.49
CA GLY A 146 21.82 30.54 -16.97
C GLY A 146 22.50 30.57 -15.60
N GLN A 147 22.13 29.66 -14.69
CA GLN A 147 22.81 29.52 -13.40
C GLN A 147 24.28 29.08 -13.57
N ILE A 148 24.55 28.11 -14.44
CA ILE A 148 25.93 27.70 -14.76
C ILE A 148 26.74 28.88 -15.29
N MET A 149 26.18 29.66 -16.24
CA MET A 149 26.86 30.82 -16.80
C MET A 149 27.17 31.86 -15.74
N LYS A 150 26.25 32.09 -14.79
CA LYS A 150 26.50 32.97 -13.66
C LYS A 150 27.63 32.45 -12.78
N VAL A 151 27.60 31.17 -12.40
CA VAL A 151 28.67 30.53 -11.60
C VAL A 151 30.01 30.58 -12.33
N MET A 152 30.05 30.34 -13.64
CA MET A 152 31.25 30.49 -14.46
C MET A 152 31.75 31.93 -14.48
N THR A 153 30.86 32.90 -14.62
CA THR A 153 31.20 34.34 -14.60
C THR A 153 31.79 34.74 -13.25
N ASP A 154 31.18 34.27 -12.15
CA ASP A 154 31.68 34.52 -10.80
C ASP A 154 33.02 33.82 -10.57
N ALA A 155 33.20 32.59 -11.08
CA ALA A 155 34.46 31.85 -11.01
C ALA A 155 35.59 32.57 -11.76
N LEU A 156 35.31 33.12 -12.95
CA LEU A 156 36.26 33.94 -13.73
C LEU A 156 36.70 35.21 -12.97
N GLN A 157 35.87 35.71 -12.05
CA GLN A 157 36.20 36.86 -11.23
C GLN A 157 37.07 36.51 -10.02
N THR A 158 37.23 35.22 -9.70
CA THR A 158 38.10 34.81 -8.59
C THR A 158 39.57 35.08 -8.89
N PRO A 159 40.35 35.62 -7.93
CA PRO A 159 41.77 35.92 -8.13
C PRO A 159 42.57 34.70 -8.58
N SER A 160 42.25 33.51 -8.06
CA SER A 160 42.90 32.25 -8.41
C SER A 160 42.64 31.81 -9.85
N PHE A 161 41.45 32.09 -10.40
CA PHE A 161 41.17 31.80 -11.80
C PHE A 161 41.82 32.84 -12.71
N ARG A 162 41.81 34.11 -12.32
CA ARG A 162 42.47 35.19 -13.08
C ARG A 162 43.97 34.95 -13.23
N THR A 163 44.66 34.59 -12.15
CA THR A 163 46.09 34.29 -12.21
C THR A 163 46.38 33.08 -13.09
N GLN A 164 45.61 32.00 -12.97
CA GLN A 164 45.74 30.82 -13.84
C GLN A 164 45.45 31.15 -15.31
N PHE A 165 44.46 31.99 -15.58
CA PHE A 165 44.12 32.44 -16.92
C PHE A 165 45.22 33.31 -17.52
N GLU A 166 45.75 34.27 -16.76
CA GLU A 166 46.89 35.09 -17.18
C GLU A 166 48.14 34.24 -17.45
N ASP A 167 48.43 33.26 -16.61
CA ASP A 167 49.57 32.37 -16.79
C ASP A 167 49.40 31.42 -17.98
N ALA A 168 48.18 30.94 -18.24
CA ALA A 168 47.85 30.18 -19.44
C ALA A 168 47.99 31.04 -20.71
N LEU A 169 47.53 32.30 -20.67
CA LEU A 169 47.65 33.24 -21.77
C LEU A 169 49.12 33.56 -22.07
N LYS A 170 49.93 33.84 -21.03
CA LYS A 170 51.37 34.08 -21.17
C LYS A 170 52.09 32.88 -21.80
N ARG A 171 51.75 31.65 -21.39
CA ARG A 171 52.30 30.43 -22.00
C ARG A 171 51.88 30.29 -23.47
N ALA A 172 50.59 30.46 -23.79
CA ALA A 172 50.11 30.36 -25.17
C ALA A 172 50.73 31.41 -26.11
N VAL A 173 50.94 32.63 -25.62
CA VAL A 173 51.64 33.70 -26.35
C VAL A 173 53.13 33.36 -26.52
N ALA A 174 53.79 32.85 -25.48
CA ALA A 174 55.17 32.39 -25.58
C ALA A 174 55.32 31.24 -26.60
N ASP A 175 54.44 30.24 -26.56
CA ASP A 175 54.44 29.09 -27.48
C ASP A 175 54.18 29.54 -28.93
N SER A 176 53.25 30.47 -29.15
CA SER A 176 52.96 30.99 -30.49
C SER A 176 54.08 31.87 -31.05
N ILE A 177 54.72 32.69 -30.22
CA ILE A 177 55.94 33.43 -30.60
C ILE A 177 57.08 32.47 -30.88
N GLN A 178 57.24 31.40 -30.11
CA GLN A 178 58.27 30.38 -30.31
C GLN A 178 58.02 29.54 -31.56
N GLN A 179 56.75 29.28 -31.88
CA GLN A 179 56.33 28.59 -33.10
C GLN A 179 56.48 29.49 -34.35
N MET A 180 56.29 30.80 -34.21
CA MET A 180 56.50 31.78 -35.29
C MET A 180 57.99 32.04 -35.52
N SER A 181 58.78 32.22 -34.45
CA SER A 181 60.23 32.37 -34.52
C SER A 181 60.97 31.10 -34.97
N GLY A 182 60.38 29.91 -34.79
CA GLY A 182 60.85 28.65 -35.38
C GLY A 182 60.51 28.47 -36.87
N LYS A 183 59.52 29.20 -37.42
CA LYS A 183 59.19 29.18 -38.87
C LYS A 183 59.82 30.33 -39.67
N SER A 184 60.38 31.34 -39.01
CA SER A 184 61.12 32.44 -39.64
C SER A 184 62.62 32.15 -39.83
N GLY A 185 63.06 30.90 -39.64
CA GLY A 185 64.48 30.53 -39.61
C GLY A 185 64.96 29.57 -40.69
N GLN A 186 64.14 29.25 -41.70
CA GLN A 186 64.58 28.36 -42.79
C GLN A 186 64.10 28.87 -44.15
N GLY A 187 64.76 29.94 -44.61
CA GLY A 187 64.42 30.57 -45.89
C GLY A 187 65.53 31.40 -46.49
N GLN A 188 66.82 31.11 -46.21
CA GLN A 188 67.92 31.66 -47.01
C GLN A 188 69.24 30.98 -46.70
N ASN A 189 69.58 29.91 -47.44
CA ASN A 189 70.91 29.74 -48.06
C ASN A 189 70.97 28.46 -48.92
N GLN A 190 70.76 28.58 -50.23
CA GLN A 190 71.56 27.81 -51.19
C GLN A 190 71.45 28.44 -52.58
N GLY A 191 72.48 29.23 -52.91
CA GLY A 191 72.74 29.65 -54.27
C GLY A 191 73.31 28.51 -55.11
N GLY A 192 72.79 28.43 -56.34
CA GLY A 192 73.49 28.10 -57.58
C GLY A 192 74.46 26.91 -57.62
N THR A 193 74.15 25.91 -58.45
CA THR A 193 74.75 25.72 -59.80
C THR A 193 74.40 24.31 -60.29
N GLY A 194 73.90 24.19 -61.53
CA GLY A 194 73.82 22.90 -62.23
C GLY A 194 72.64 22.82 -63.19
N GLY A 195 72.83 23.29 -64.43
CA GLY A 195 71.87 23.11 -65.50
C GLY A 195 71.91 21.70 -66.12
N SER A 196 70.76 21.23 -66.61
CA SER A 196 70.54 20.40 -67.81
C SER A 196 69.06 20.00 -67.81
N GLN A 197 68.21 20.49 -68.73
CA GLN A 197 67.94 19.94 -70.06
C GLN A 197 66.78 18.92 -70.08
N GLY A 198 65.78 19.20 -70.95
CA GLY A 198 64.69 18.31 -71.37
C GLY A 198 63.38 18.56 -70.61
N GLY A 199 62.23 18.89 -71.19
CA GLY A 199 61.71 18.66 -72.54
C GLY A 199 60.45 17.79 -72.46
N GLY A 200 59.29 18.30 -72.94
CA GLY A 200 58.05 17.53 -73.16
C GLY A 200 56.94 17.83 -72.13
N GLN A 201 55.82 18.50 -72.48
CA GLN A 201 54.65 17.96 -73.20
C GLN A 201 53.93 16.90 -72.33
N GLY A 202 52.66 16.95 -71.95
CA GLY A 202 51.50 17.77 -72.25
C GLY A 202 50.26 16.97 -71.79
N GLY A 203 49.11 17.64 -71.64
CA GLY A 203 47.81 17.01 -71.88
C GLY A 203 47.09 16.29 -70.73
N ARG A 204 45.87 16.80 -70.49
CA ARG A 204 44.67 16.21 -69.87
C ARG A 204 44.50 16.38 -68.38
#